data_AF-A0A2M7EGD7-F1
#
_entry.id   AF-A0A2M7EGD7-F1
#
_cell.length_a   1.000
_cell.length_b   1.000
_cell.length_c   1.000
_cell.angle_alpha   90.00
_cell.angle_beta   90.00
_cell.angle_gamma   90.00
#
_symmetry.space_group_name_H-M   'P 1'
#
loop_
_entity.id
_entity.type
_entity.pdbx_description
1 polymer ?
#
loop_
_entity_poly.entity_id
_entity_poly.type
_entity_poly.pdbx_seq_one_letter_code
_entity_poly.pdbx_strand_id
1 'polypeptide(L)'
;RLAKIAYPAKVISLIFSDVIGDRLDVIASGPTAPDETTYNGALQVLKKYDLMDKAPHPIIDILNKGISGIIPETPKQGNSIFEKVKNIIIGNNRIALNAAKHKAEELGLNTEILSSELTGEAREVGRWLAIKTRDALSVRRDEKICLISGGETLKALALEAGTWNWRSHLQWE
;
A
#
# COMPACT_ATOMS: atom_id res chain seq x y z
N ARG A 1 -15.40 3.17 9.54
CA ARG A 1 -16.49 3.85 10.31
C ARG A 1 -17.39 4.74 9.45
N LEU A 2 -16.88 5.37 8.38
CA LEU A 2 -17.68 6.18 7.46
C LEU A 2 -18.87 5.40 6.88
N ALA A 3 -18.66 4.16 6.47
CA ALA A 3 -19.75 3.29 5.98
C ALA A 3 -20.90 3.13 6.98
N LYS A 4 -20.60 3.06 8.30
CA LYS A 4 -21.61 2.96 9.36
C LYS A 4 -22.45 4.23 9.46
N ILE A 5 -21.82 5.39 9.30
CA ILE A 5 -22.51 6.69 9.37
C ILE A 5 -23.43 6.87 8.15
N ALA A 6 -23.01 6.40 6.97
CA ALA A 6 -23.79 6.50 5.74
C ALA A 6 -24.96 5.51 5.68
N TYR A 7 -24.92 4.41 6.43
CA TYR A 7 -25.99 3.42 6.43
C TYR A 7 -27.35 4.05 6.84
N PRO A 8 -28.46 3.75 6.13
CA PRO A 8 -28.65 2.69 5.12
C PRO A 8 -28.40 3.11 3.67
N ALA A 9 -27.85 4.30 3.41
CA ALA A 9 -27.59 4.76 2.06
C ALA A 9 -26.55 3.89 1.33
N LYS A 10 -26.66 3.84 0.01
CA LYS A 10 -25.67 3.16 -0.84
C LYS A 10 -24.40 4.01 -0.94
N VAL A 11 -23.25 3.39 -0.69
CA VAL A 11 -21.93 4.02 -0.79
C VAL A 11 -21.16 3.39 -1.94
N ILE A 12 -20.66 4.23 -2.85
CA ILE A 12 -19.72 3.83 -3.89
C ILE A 12 -18.42 4.58 -3.65
N SER A 13 -17.37 3.87 -3.28
CA SER A 13 -16.03 4.43 -3.10
C SER A 13 -15.21 4.18 -4.35
N LEU A 14 -14.77 5.25 -5.00
CA LEU A 14 -13.83 5.20 -6.11
C LEU A 14 -12.43 5.48 -5.54
N ILE A 15 -11.55 4.50 -5.65
CA ILE A 15 -10.29 4.45 -4.90
C ILE A 15 -9.13 4.53 -5.87
N PHE A 16 -8.19 5.44 -5.58
CA PHE A 16 -6.86 5.45 -6.17
C PHE A 16 -5.90 4.85 -5.13
N SER A 17 -5.30 3.71 -5.45
CA SER A 17 -4.45 2.96 -4.54
C SER A 17 -2.97 3.27 -4.79
N ASP A 18 -2.31 3.76 -3.76
CA ASP A 18 -0.85 3.87 -3.63
C ASP A 18 -0.26 2.71 -2.81
N VAL A 19 -1.08 1.77 -2.37
CA VAL A 19 -0.67 0.64 -1.52
C VAL A 19 -0.39 -0.58 -2.40
N ILE A 20 0.80 -1.17 -2.23
CA ILE A 20 1.15 -2.44 -2.89
C ILE A 20 0.16 -3.53 -2.48
N GLY A 21 -0.42 -4.21 -3.48
CA GLY A 21 -1.42 -5.26 -3.27
C GLY A 21 -2.84 -4.75 -2.98
N ASP A 22 -3.08 -3.43 -3.05
CA ASP A 22 -4.41 -2.80 -3.02
C ASP A 22 -5.29 -3.15 -1.81
N ARG A 23 -4.67 -3.29 -0.64
CA ARG A 23 -5.39 -3.61 0.60
C ARG A 23 -6.33 -2.48 1.04
N LEU A 24 -7.63 -2.70 0.88
CA LEU A 24 -8.68 -1.71 1.17
C LEU A 24 -8.71 -1.23 2.63
N ASP A 25 -8.33 -2.09 3.58
CA ASP A 25 -8.27 -1.76 5.00
C ASP A 25 -7.07 -0.86 5.36
N VAL A 26 -6.07 -0.80 4.47
CA VAL A 26 -4.88 0.05 4.61
C VAL A 26 -5.08 1.38 3.88
N ILE A 27 -5.65 1.35 2.67
CA ILE A 27 -5.85 2.56 1.86
C ILE A 27 -6.75 3.56 2.61
N ALA A 28 -6.19 4.73 2.91
CA ALA A 28 -6.82 5.78 3.72
C ALA A 28 -7.38 5.26 5.08
N SER A 29 -6.81 4.17 5.62
CA SER A 29 -7.30 3.46 6.82
C SER A 29 -8.71 2.85 6.68
N GLY A 30 -9.11 2.47 5.46
CA GLY A 30 -10.31 1.67 5.21
C GLY A 30 -11.62 2.29 5.71
N PRO A 31 -11.95 3.57 5.41
CA PRO A 31 -13.12 4.24 5.97
C PRO A 31 -14.44 3.52 5.60
N THR A 32 -14.45 2.86 4.44
CA THR A 32 -15.53 2.07 3.86
C THR A 32 -15.19 0.58 3.73
N ALA A 33 -14.11 0.13 4.37
CA ALA A 33 -13.73 -1.27 4.44
C ALA A 33 -14.04 -1.85 5.83
N PRO A 34 -14.22 -3.18 5.93
CA PRO A 34 -14.19 -3.89 7.20
C PRO A 34 -12.83 -3.73 7.88
N ASP A 35 -12.85 -3.71 9.22
CA ASP A 35 -11.64 -3.66 10.04
C ASP A 35 -11.66 -4.86 10.99
N GLU A 36 -10.77 -5.83 10.80
CA GLU A 36 -10.70 -7.04 11.63
C GLU A 36 -9.92 -6.85 12.93
N THR A 37 -9.27 -5.70 13.13
CA THR A 37 -8.56 -5.39 14.38
C THR A 37 -9.55 -5.13 15.51
N THR A 38 -9.11 -5.15 16.76
CA THR A 38 -10.01 -4.94 17.91
C THR A 38 -9.42 -3.95 18.90
N TYR A 39 -10.26 -3.38 19.76
CA TYR A 39 -9.79 -2.57 20.90
C TYR A 39 -8.78 -3.32 21.77
N ASN A 40 -9.00 -4.62 22.02
CA ASN A 40 -8.03 -5.45 22.73
C ASN A 40 -6.72 -5.57 21.93
N GLY A 41 -6.80 -5.79 20.61
CA GLY A 41 -5.62 -5.79 19.74
C GLY A 41 -4.83 -4.48 19.82
N ALA A 42 -5.50 -3.33 19.78
CA ALA A 42 -4.87 -2.03 19.92
C ALA A 42 -4.18 -1.86 21.30
N LEU A 43 -4.82 -2.32 22.38
CA LEU A 43 -4.22 -2.30 23.72
C LEU A 43 -2.97 -3.20 23.80
N GLN A 44 -3.01 -4.38 23.16
CA GLN A 44 -1.84 -5.27 23.10
C GLN A 44 -0.69 -4.66 22.31
N VAL A 45 -0.96 -3.87 21.26
CA VAL A 45 0.08 -3.12 20.54
C VAL A 45 0.73 -2.09 21.46
N LEU A 46 -0.03 -1.32 22.25
CA LEU A 46 0.53 -0.38 23.21
C LEU A 46 1.43 -1.06 24.24
N LYS A 47 1.01 -2.23 24.76
CA LYS A 47 1.81 -3.03 25.69
C LYS A 47 3.09 -3.57 25.04
N LYS A 48 2.99 -4.12 23.83
CA LYS A 48 4.11 -4.70 23.10
C LYS A 48 5.27 -3.71 22.88
N TYR A 49 4.96 -2.43 22.76
CA TYR A 49 5.94 -1.37 22.50
C TYR A 49 6.24 -0.48 23.73
N ASP A 50 5.84 -0.91 24.94
CA ASP A 50 6.04 -0.18 26.20
C ASP A 50 5.53 1.27 26.15
N LEU A 51 4.35 1.45 25.54
CA LEU A 51 3.71 2.76 25.34
C LEU A 51 2.56 3.02 26.32
N MET A 52 2.24 2.08 27.20
CA MET A 52 1.10 2.20 28.14
C MET A 52 1.18 3.46 29.01
N ASP A 53 2.36 3.79 29.53
CA ASP A 53 2.57 4.96 30.39
C ASP A 53 2.76 6.27 29.60
N LYS A 54 3.01 6.17 28.28
CA LYS A 54 3.20 7.32 27.38
C LYS A 54 1.92 7.72 26.67
N ALA A 55 0.96 6.81 26.54
CA ALA A 55 -0.31 7.06 25.89
C ALA A 55 -1.16 8.02 26.74
N PRO A 56 -1.76 9.06 26.14
CA PRO A 56 -2.67 9.94 26.87
C PRO A 56 -3.84 9.18 27.49
N HIS A 57 -4.23 9.56 28.72
CA HIS A 57 -5.33 8.93 29.45
C HIS A 57 -6.64 8.78 28.64
N PRO A 58 -7.07 9.77 27.82
CA PRO A 58 -8.27 9.61 26.99
C PRO A 58 -8.21 8.45 25.99
N ILE A 59 -7.02 8.11 25.50
CA ILE A 59 -6.84 6.97 24.59
C ILE A 59 -7.06 5.66 25.34
N ILE A 60 -6.43 5.50 26.50
CA ILE A 60 -6.56 4.31 27.34
C ILE A 60 -8.01 4.11 27.79
N ASP A 61 -8.70 5.19 28.18
CA ASP A 61 -10.11 5.16 28.55
C ASP A 61 -11.01 4.69 27.40
N ILE A 62 -10.82 5.21 26.18
CA ILE A 62 -11.57 4.77 25.00
C ILE A 62 -11.35 3.28 24.71
N LEU A 63 -10.10 2.80 24.79
CA LEU A 63 -9.80 1.38 24.55
C LEU A 63 -10.47 0.48 25.60
N ASN A 64 -10.43 0.86 26.88
CA ASN A 64 -11.07 0.11 27.96
C ASN A 64 -12.60 0.11 27.84
N LYS A 65 -13.20 1.24 27.46
CA LYS A 65 -14.64 1.34 27.13
C LYS A 65 -15.02 0.46 25.93
N GLY A 66 -14.13 0.35 24.95
CA GLY A 66 -14.28 -0.58 23.83
C GLY A 66 -14.25 -2.04 24.25
N ILE A 67 -13.26 -2.43 25.08
CA ILE A 67 -13.10 -3.80 25.59
C ILE A 67 -14.28 -4.23 26.47
N SER A 68 -14.81 -3.30 27.28
CA SER A 68 -16.00 -3.55 28.12
C SER A 68 -17.33 -3.51 27.35
N GLY A 69 -17.30 -3.25 26.03
CA GLY A 69 -18.48 -3.24 25.17
C GLY A 69 -19.34 -1.97 25.27
N ILE A 70 -18.90 -0.96 26.03
CA ILE A 70 -19.60 0.34 26.14
C ILE A 70 -19.56 1.06 24.80
N ILE A 71 -18.40 1.07 24.14
CA ILE A 71 -18.24 1.59 22.78
C ILE A 71 -18.21 0.40 21.83
N PRO A 72 -19.11 0.32 20.83
CA PRO A 72 -19.10 -0.78 19.89
C PRO A 72 -17.80 -0.81 19.09
N GLU A 73 -17.39 -2.02 18.73
CA GLU A 73 -16.23 -2.26 17.90
C GLU A 73 -16.40 -1.68 16.49
N THR A 74 -15.30 -1.51 15.77
CA THR A 74 -15.32 -1.22 14.34
C THR A 74 -16.08 -2.32 13.58
N PRO A 75 -16.87 -1.96 12.54
CA PRO A 75 -17.64 -2.95 11.77
C PRO A 75 -16.72 -4.02 11.15
N LYS A 76 -17.02 -5.28 11.44
CA LYS A 76 -16.29 -6.47 10.94
C LYS A 76 -16.82 -6.95 9.60
N GLN A 77 -16.05 -7.83 8.97
CA GLN A 77 -16.48 -8.60 7.82
C GLN A 77 -17.83 -9.28 8.13
N GLY A 78 -18.76 -9.23 7.16
CA GLY A 78 -20.11 -9.78 7.33
C GLY A 78 -21.11 -8.87 8.03
N ASN A 79 -20.72 -7.67 8.48
CA ASN A 79 -21.69 -6.68 8.93
C ASN A 79 -22.55 -6.18 7.75
N SER A 80 -23.88 -6.16 7.91
CA SER A 80 -24.84 -5.78 6.86
C SER A 80 -24.65 -4.37 6.30
N ILE A 81 -23.96 -3.48 7.03
CA ILE A 81 -23.55 -2.16 6.51
C ILE A 81 -22.80 -2.31 5.18
N PHE A 82 -21.93 -3.33 5.06
CA PHE A 82 -21.10 -3.51 3.87
C PHE A 82 -21.86 -4.05 2.65
N GLU A 83 -23.08 -4.57 2.82
CA GLU A 83 -23.96 -4.94 1.69
C GLU A 83 -24.37 -3.72 0.85
N LYS A 84 -24.35 -2.53 1.46
CA LYS A 84 -24.64 -1.25 0.79
C LYS A 84 -23.39 -0.52 0.29
N VAL A 85 -22.20 -1.09 0.49
CA VAL A 85 -20.91 -0.48 0.13
C VAL A 85 -20.31 -1.19 -1.06
N LYS A 86 -19.88 -0.43 -2.06
CA LYS A 86 -19.06 -0.91 -3.18
C LYS A 86 -17.75 -0.13 -3.23
N ASN A 87 -16.64 -0.80 -2.93
CA ASN A 87 -15.30 -0.26 -3.10
C ASN A 87 -14.77 -0.65 -4.48
N ILE A 88 -14.36 0.32 -5.29
CA ILE A 88 -13.87 0.13 -6.65
C ILE A 88 -12.53 0.82 -6.78
N ILE A 89 -11.48 0.05 -7.04
CA ILE A 89 -10.17 0.59 -7.38
C ILE A 89 -10.22 1.05 -8.84
N ILE A 90 -10.11 2.36 -9.06
CA ILE A 90 -10.14 2.97 -10.39
C ILE A 90 -8.75 3.38 -10.88
N GLY A 91 -7.76 3.36 -9.99
CA GLY A 91 -6.36 3.59 -10.32
C GLY A 91 -5.46 2.88 -9.32
N ASN A 92 -4.44 2.21 -9.82
CA ASN A 92 -3.38 1.56 -9.06
C ASN A 92 -2.17 1.33 -9.97
N ASN A 93 -1.09 0.79 -9.40
CA ASN A 93 0.12 0.48 -10.16
C ASN A 93 -0.17 -0.47 -11.35
N ARG A 94 -0.97 -1.52 -11.14
CA ARG A 94 -1.29 -2.50 -12.19
C ARG A 94 -2.02 -1.90 -13.39
N ILE A 95 -2.98 -1.00 -13.16
CA ILE A 95 -3.71 -0.27 -14.21
C ILE A 95 -2.71 0.58 -15.02
N ALA A 96 -1.81 1.29 -14.35
CA ALA A 96 -0.79 2.10 -15.02
C ALA A 96 0.18 1.24 -15.86
N LEU A 97 0.65 0.11 -15.34
CA LEU A 97 1.53 -0.79 -16.08
C LEU A 97 0.82 -1.42 -17.28
N ASN A 98 -0.43 -1.82 -17.14
CA ASN A 98 -1.23 -2.36 -18.25
C ASN A 98 -1.43 -1.31 -19.35
N ALA A 99 -1.70 -0.06 -18.98
CA ALA A 99 -1.81 1.04 -19.95
C ALA A 99 -0.47 1.30 -20.67
N ALA A 100 0.65 1.29 -19.93
CA ALA A 100 1.99 1.42 -20.52
C ALA A 100 2.31 0.25 -21.48
N LYS A 101 1.96 -0.99 -21.09
CA LYS A 101 2.11 -2.17 -21.93
C LYS A 101 1.31 -2.05 -23.22
N HIS A 102 0.02 -1.73 -23.13
CA HIS A 102 -0.83 -1.54 -24.30
C HIS A 102 -0.24 -0.50 -25.25
N LYS A 103 0.25 0.62 -24.70
CA LYS A 103 0.85 1.66 -25.53
C LYS A 103 2.15 1.22 -26.21
N ALA A 104 2.99 0.46 -25.52
CA ALA A 104 4.21 -0.08 -26.09
C ALA A 104 3.93 -1.10 -27.21
N GLU A 105 2.91 -1.94 -27.04
CA GLU A 105 2.44 -2.88 -28.07
C GLU A 105 1.89 -2.15 -29.32
N GLU A 106 1.11 -1.07 -29.14
CA GLU A 106 0.68 -0.20 -30.26
C GLU A 106 1.85 0.39 -31.05
N LEU A 107 2.99 0.63 -30.39
CA LEU A 107 4.22 1.13 -31.00
C LEU A 107 5.06 0.02 -31.66
N GLY A 108 4.57 -1.23 -31.67
CA GLY A 108 5.23 -2.37 -32.28
C GLY A 108 6.34 -2.98 -31.41
N LEU A 109 6.29 -2.80 -30.09
CA LEU A 109 7.24 -3.40 -29.16
C LEU A 109 6.68 -4.71 -28.58
N ASN A 110 7.49 -5.77 -28.56
CA ASN A 110 7.18 -6.99 -27.82
C ASN A 110 7.31 -6.70 -26.31
N THR A 111 6.17 -6.54 -25.63
CA THR A 111 6.14 -5.94 -24.30
C THR A 111 5.74 -6.92 -23.20
N GLU A 112 6.51 -6.93 -22.12
CA GLU A 112 6.32 -7.81 -20.97
C GLU A 112 6.32 -7.00 -19.67
N ILE A 113 5.33 -7.25 -18.80
CA ILE A 113 5.35 -6.74 -17.43
C ILE A 113 6.06 -7.78 -16.56
N LEU A 114 7.24 -7.44 -16.06
CA LEU A 114 8.05 -8.32 -15.23
C LEU A 114 7.48 -8.49 -13.81
N SER A 115 6.94 -7.41 -13.24
CA SER A 115 6.28 -7.39 -11.93
C SER A 115 5.53 -6.07 -11.72
N SER A 116 4.44 -6.12 -10.95
CA SER A 116 3.68 -4.94 -10.48
C SER A 116 3.86 -4.64 -9.00
N GLU A 117 4.69 -5.43 -8.32
CA GLU A 117 4.85 -5.40 -6.86
C GLU A 117 6.34 -5.50 -6.50
N LEU A 118 7.21 -4.86 -7.30
CA LEU A 118 8.64 -4.79 -6.97
C LEU A 118 8.82 -4.09 -5.62
N THR A 119 9.52 -4.78 -4.73
CA THR A 119 9.90 -4.28 -3.41
C THR A 119 11.33 -4.69 -3.11
N GLY A 120 11.95 -4.01 -2.15
CA GLY A 120 13.33 -4.29 -1.73
C GLY A 120 14.26 -3.10 -1.96
N GLU A 121 15.55 -3.34 -1.77
CA GLU A 121 16.56 -2.30 -1.88
C GLU A 121 16.79 -1.92 -3.36
N ALA A 122 16.82 -0.62 -3.65
CA ALA A 122 16.82 -0.08 -5.01
C ALA A 122 18.02 -0.55 -5.86
N ARG A 123 19.21 -0.67 -5.28
CA ARG A 123 20.41 -1.17 -5.95
C ARG A 123 20.27 -2.65 -6.30
N GLU A 124 19.72 -3.47 -5.40
CA GLU A 124 19.48 -4.88 -5.68
C GLU A 124 18.41 -5.09 -6.76
N VAL A 125 17.31 -4.33 -6.70
CA VAL A 125 16.28 -4.34 -7.74
C VAL A 125 16.85 -3.89 -9.09
N GLY A 126 17.69 -2.85 -9.10
CA GLY A 126 18.36 -2.39 -10.32
C GLY A 126 19.27 -3.45 -10.94
N ARG A 127 20.04 -4.19 -10.13
CA ARG A 127 20.84 -5.32 -10.62
C ARG A 127 19.96 -6.43 -11.21
N TRP A 128 18.86 -6.75 -10.55
CA TRP A 128 17.92 -7.76 -11.04
C TRP A 128 17.31 -7.35 -12.39
N LEU A 129 16.89 -6.09 -12.56
CA LEU A 129 16.39 -5.56 -13.82
C LEU A 129 17.44 -5.61 -14.94
N ALA A 130 18.70 -5.31 -14.63
CA ALA A 130 19.80 -5.39 -15.59
C ALA A 130 20.03 -6.85 -16.06
N ILE A 131 19.98 -7.82 -15.15
CA ILE A 131 20.08 -9.25 -15.48
C ILE A 131 18.92 -9.66 -16.39
N LYS A 132 17.68 -9.32 -16.03
CA LYS A 132 16.49 -9.64 -16.85
C LYS A 132 16.56 -9.06 -18.25
N THR A 133 17.07 -7.83 -18.37
CA THR A 133 17.27 -7.18 -19.67
C THR A 133 18.32 -7.92 -20.50
N ARG A 134 19.46 -8.28 -19.90
CA ARG A 134 20.51 -9.03 -20.60
C ARG A 134 20.03 -10.41 -21.05
N ASP A 135 19.29 -11.12 -20.21
CA ASP A 135 18.74 -12.44 -20.52
C ASP A 135 17.74 -12.34 -21.68
N ALA A 136 16.84 -11.34 -21.65
CA ALA A 136 15.90 -11.08 -22.74
C ALA A 136 16.63 -10.82 -24.07
N LEU A 137 17.67 -9.99 -24.07
CA LEU A 137 18.47 -9.68 -25.26
C LEU A 137 19.24 -10.89 -25.79
N SER A 138 19.60 -11.86 -24.94
CA SER A 138 20.31 -13.07 -25.37
C SER A 138 19.44 -14.01 -26.20
N VAL A 139 18.11 -14.01 -25.95
CA VAL A 139 17.13 -14.88 -26.61
C VAL A 139 16.43 -14.18 -27.77
N ARG A 140 16.13 -12.88 -27.63
CA ARG A 140 15.28 -12.11 -28.54
C ARG A 140 16.06 -11.01 -29.28
N ARG A 141 17.21 -11.35 -29.88
CA ARG A 141 18.17 -10.37 -30.43
C ARG A 141 17.60 -9.44 -31.51
N ASP A 142 16.69 -9.94 -32.33
CA ASP A 142 16.13 -9.20 -33.48
C ASP A 142 14.78 -8.54 -33.16
N GLU A 143 14.32 -8.63 -31.91
CA GLU A 143 13.04 -8.07 -31.49
C GLU A 143 13.19 -6.72 -30.79
N LYS A 144 12.23 -5.82 -31.00
CA LYS A 144 12.11 -4.59 -30.21
C LYS A 144 11.36 -4.90 -28.92
N ILE A 145 12.08 -5.17 -27.85
CA ILE A 145 11.50 -5.59 -26.57
C ILE A 145 11.26 -4.37 -25.67
N CYS A 146 10.14 -4.38 -24.95
CA CYS A 146 9.89 -3.46 -23.84
C CYS A 146 9.65 -4.26 -22.56
N LEU A 147 10.50 -4.08 -21.56
CA LEU A 147 10.30 -4.68 -20.24
C LEU A 147 9.79 -3.60 -19.29
N ILE A 148 8.63 -3.84 -18.69
CA ILE A 148 7.96 -2.90 -17.81
C ILE A 148 7.92 -3.51 -16.41
N SER A 149 8.17 -2.70 -15.39
CA SER A 149 8.03 -3.13 -14.01
C SER A 149 7.58 -1.97 -13.14
N GLY A 150 6.77 -2.27 -12.13
CA GLY A 150 6.28 -1.28 -11.17
C GLY A 150 6.32 -1.81 -9.73
N GLY A 151 6.36 -0.90 -8.79
CA GLY A 151 6.46 -1.17 -7.36
C GLY A 151 7.10 0.01 -6.62
N GLU A 152 7.54 -0.23 -5.40
CA GLU A 152 8.20 0.76 -4.55
C GLU A 152 9.46 0.16 -3.94
N THR A 153 10.61 0.76 -4.29
CA THR A 153 11.91 0.34 -3.76
C THR A 153 12.37 1.27 -2.66
N LEU A 154 13.08 0.72 -1.70
CA LEU A 154 13.65 1.48 -0.59
C LEU A 154 15.14 1.70 -0.82
N LYS A 155 15.66 2.84 -0.37
CA LYS A 155 17.09 3.07 -0.26
C LYS A 155 17.51 2.85 1.19
N ALA A 156 18.41 1.90 1.43
CA ALA A 156 19.03 1.79 2.73
C ALA A 156 19.96 3.01 2.93
N LEU A 157 19.64 3.87 3.89
CA LEU A 157 20.55 4.93 4.32
C LEU A 157 21.59 4.31 5.26
N ALA A 158 22.86 4.35 4.87
CA ALA A 158 23.94 4.07 5.80
C ALA A 158 23.93 5.19 6.85
N LEU A 159 23.82 4.82 8.13
CA LEU A 159 24.06 5.75 9.23
C LEU A 159 25.56 6.04 9.27
N GLU A 160 26.03 7.01 8.50
CA GLU A 160 27.27 7.70 8.85
C GLU A 160 26.96 8.58 10.07
N ALA A 161 27.73 8.39 11.14
CA ALA A 161 27.63 9.19 12.34
C ALA A 161 28.05 10.64 12.04
N GLY A 162 27.10 11.45 11.56
CA GLY A 162 27.29 12.85 11.24
C GLY A 162 25.95 13.57 11.24
N THR A 163 25.90 14.72 11.92
CA THR A 163 24.69 15.52 12.16
C THR A 163 23.84 15.74 10.90
N TRP A 164 22.59 15.29 10.96
CA TRP A 164 21.58 15.43 9.91
C TRP A 164 21.22 16.92 9.68
N ASN A 165 21.40 17.41 8.45
CA ASN A 165 20.80 18.67 7.98
C ASN A 165 20.02 18.38 6.68
N TRP A 166 18.70 18.56 6.73
CA TRP A 166 17.78 18.22 5.64
C TRP A 166 17.92 19.11 4.39
N ARG A 167 18.67 20.23 4.46
CA ARG A 167 18.84 21.16 3.32
C ARG A 167 19.92 20.77 2.31
N SER A 168 20.79 19.80 2.60
CA SER A 168 22.00 19.55 1.78
C SER A 168 21.89 18.41 0.77
N HIS A 169 20.77 17.71 0.63
CA HIS A 169 20.68 16.50 -0.22
C HIS A 169 19.68 16.58 -1.38
N LEU A 170 19.38 17.80 -1.87
CA LEU A 170 18.61 18.02 -3.10
C LEU A 170 19.49 18.47 -4.29
N GLN A 171 20.74 18.04 -4.35
CA GLN A 171 21.53 18.12 -5.57
C GLN A 171 21.67 16.71 -6.17
N TRP A 172 20.97 16.52 -7.29
CA TRP A 172 21.15 15.40 -8.19
C TRP A 172 22.42 15.65 -9.00
N GLU A 173 23.42 14.79 -8.85
CA GLU A 173 24.41 14.51 -9.90
C GLU A 173 23.98 13.29 -10.70
#